data_AF-X1GVY6-F1
#
_entry.id   AF-X1GVY6-F1
#
_cell.length_a   1.000
_cell.length_b   1.000
_cell.length_c   1.000
_cell.angle_alpha   90.00
_cell.angle_beta   90.00
_cell.angle_gamma   90.00
#
_symmetry.space_group_name_H-M   'P 1'
#
loop_
_entity.id
_entity.type
_entity.pdbx_description
1 polymer ?
#
loop_
_entity_poly.entity_id
_entity_poly.type
_entity_poly.pdbx_seq_one_letter_code
_entity_poly.pdbx_strand_id
1 'polypeptide(L)' 'MTIPRRDGSGIKAERMRQMHRMLQVGKKVDYITFLAACSYQMGLSDVTTEKYLSDLEILGFIEVNEKEGWIQEVVTE' A
#
# COMPACT_ATOMS: atom_id res chain seq x y z
N MET A 1 19.93 17.02 25.11
CA MET A 1 18.83 17.04 24.13
C MET A 1 19.02 15.86 23.19
N THR A 2 18.30 14.77 23.43
CA THR A 2 18.34 13.59 22.56
C THR A 2 17.56 13.93 21.30
N ILE A 3 18.25 14.08 20.18
CA ILE A 3 17.63 14.23 18.86
C ILE A 3 16.83 12.94 18.65
N PRO A 4 15.48 12.98 18.60
CA PRO A 4 14.72 11.76 18.35
C PRO A 4 15.21 11.23 17.01
N ARG A 5 15.69 9.98 17.00
CA ARG A 5 16.01 9.27 15.77
C ARG A 5 14.80 9.47 14.86
N ARG A 6 15.01 10.04 13.67
CA ARG A 6 13.96 10.15 12.64
C ARG A 6 13.62 8.71 12.28
N ASP A 7 12.66 8.17 13.00
CA ASP A 7 12.31 6.76 12.99
C ASP A 7 11.64 6.53 11.64
N GLY A 8 12.38 5.97 10.68
CA GLY A 8 11.86 5.65 9.35
C GLY A 8 10.59 4.78 9.41
N SER A 9 10.38 4.09 10.54
CA SER A 9 9.18 3.31 10.85
C SER A 9 7.89 4.15 10.86
N GLY A 10 7.95 5.41 11.32
CA GLY A 10 6.78 6.30 11.32
C GLY A 10 6.33 6.68 9.91
N ILE A 11 7.29 6.91 9.02
CA ILE A 11 7.03 7.26 7.61
C ILE A 11 6.46 6.04 6.87
N LYS A 12 7.00 4.83 7.11
CA LYS A 12 6.46 3.59 6.55
C LYS A 12 4.99 3.40 6.94
N ALA A 13 4.67 3.50 8.24
CA ALA A 13 3.31 3.30 8.74
C ALA A 13 2.32 4.37 8.24
N GLU A 14 2.78 5.62 8.04
CA GLU A 14 1.96 6.67 7.44
C GLU A 14 1.67 6.40 5.95
N ARG A 15 2.68 5.98 5.18
CA ARG A 15 2.53 5.64 3.76
C ARG A 15 1.62 4.44 3.55
N MET A 16 1.76 3.39 4.35
CA MET A 16 0.87 2.22 4.31
C MET A 16 -0.58 2.61 4.59
N ARG A 17 -0.83 3.48 5.58
CA ARG A 17 -2.19 3.99 5.85
C ARG A 17 -2.75 4.82 4.70
N GLN A 18 -1.92 5.62 4.01
CA GLN A 18 -2.39 6.33 2.82
C GLN A 18 -2.71 5.35 1.67
N MET A 19 -1.89 4.33 1.44
CA MET A 19 -2.13 3.33 0.38
C MET A 19 -3.42 2.58 0.63
N HIS A 20 -3.64 2.17 1.88
CA HIS A 20 -4.89 1.53 2.29
C HIS A 20 -6.09 2.46 2.06
N ARG A 21 -6.02 3.76 2.37
CA ARG A 21 -7.12 4.70 2.07
C ARG A 21 -7.39 4.89 0.58
N MET A 22 -6.38 4.69 -0.27
CA MET A 22 -6.56 4.78 -1.73
C MET A 22 -7.33 3.57 -2.27
N LEU A 23 -7.20 2.42 -1.61
CA LEU A 23 -8.07 1.28 -1.87
C LEU A 23 -9.44 1.58 -1.26
N GLN A 24 -10.45 1.74 -2.11
CA GLN A 24 -11.81 1.86 -1.62
C GLN A 24 -12.31 0.47 -1.24
N VAL A 25 -12.72 0.31 0.02
CA VAL A 25 -13.42 -0.86 0.58
C VAL A 25 -14.33 -1.51 -0.48
N GLY A 26 -14.05 -2.75 -0.85
CA GLY A 26 -14.89 -3.55 -1.76
C GLY A 26 -14.79 -3.24 -3.27
N LYS A 27 -13.86 -2.37 -3.72
CA LYS A 27 -13.60 -2.17 -5.15
C LYS A 27 -12.30 -2.84 -5.59
N LYS A 28 -12.39 -3.56 -6.71
CA LYS A 28 -11.23 -4.04 -7.46
C LYS A 28 -10.57 -2.88 -8.17
N VAL A 29 -9.30 -2.66 -7.89
CA VAL A 29 -8.46 -1.66 -8.55
C VAL A 29 -7.45 -2.40 -9.41
N ASP A 30 -7.26 -1.94 -10.64
CA ASP A 30 -6.24 -2.48 -11.53
C ASP A 30 -4.83 -2.25 -10.94
N TYR A 31 -4.02 -3.31 -10.92
CA TYR A 31 -2.69 -3.33 -10.29
C TYR A 31 -1.75 -2.28 -10.89
N ILE A 32 -1.74 -2.15 -12.23
CA ILE A 32 -0.89 -1.19 -12.94
C ILE A 32 -1.34 0.24 -12.63
N THR A 33 -2.66 0.48 -12.66
CA THR A 33 -3.24 1.79 -12.33
C THR A 33 -2.94 2.16 -10.88
N PHE A 34 -2.98 1.19 -9.96
CA PHE A 34 -2.65 1.40 -8.56
C PHE A 34 -1.17 1.73 -8.34
N LEU A 35 -0.26 1.00 -9.00
CA LEU A 35 1.18 1.30 -8.97
C LEU A 35 1.46 2.70 -9.49
N ALA A 36 0.87 3.07 -10.64
CA ALA A 36 1.01 4.40 -11.21
C ALA A 36 0.48 5.50 -10.26
N ALA A 37 -0.67 5.26 -9.61
CA ALA A 37 -1.24 6.18 -8.65
C ALA A 37 -0.36 6.33 -7.39
N CYS A 38 0.21 5.24 -6.88
CA CYS A 38 1.14 5.26 -5.74
C CYS A 38 2.44 6.00 -6.08
N SER A 39 2.99 5.76 -7.27
CA SER A 39 4.17 6.46 -7.75
C SER A 39 3.90 7.96 -7.91
N TYR A 40 2.77 8.33 -8.53
CA TYR A 40 2.41 9.72 -8.77
C TYR A 40 2.06 10.49 -7.48
N GLN A 41 1.26 9.91 -6.58
CA GLN A 41 0.81 10.61 -5.36
C GLN A 41 1.85 10.58 -4.23
N MET A 42 2.61 9.49 -4.10
CA MET A 42 3.51 9.29 -2.96
C MET A 42 4.99 9.37 -3.31
N GLY A 43 5.33 9.46 -4.61
CA GLY A 43 6.72 9.42 -5.08
C GLY A 43 7.38 8.08 -4.74
N LEU A 44 6.61 6.99 -4.70
CA LEU A 44 7.10 5.65 -4.39
C LEU A 44 7.60 4.95 -5.66
N SER A 45 8.78 4.34 -5.58
CA SER A 45 9.24 3.43 -6.63
C SER A 45 8.43 2.14 -6.60
N ASP A 46 8.27 1.50 -7.76
CA ASP A 46 7.51 0.25 -7.93
C ASP A 46 7.94 -0.81 -6.91
N VAL A 47 9.26 -1.01 -6.75
CA VAL A 47 9.85 -1.94 -5.77
C VAL A 47 9.42 -1.65 -4.32
N THR A 48 9.24 -0.38 -3.96
CA THR A 48 8.81 -0.01 -2.60
C THR A 48 7.32 -0.20 -2.43
N THR A 49 6.54 0.13 -3.46
CA THR A 49 5.09 -0.09 -3.50
C THR A 49 4.77 -1.58 -3.40
N GLU A 50 5.47 -2.44 -4.15
CA GLU A 50 5.36 -3.90 -4.09
C GLU A 50 5.64 -4.41 -2.67
N LYS A 51 6.72 -3.95 -2.04
CA LYS A 51 7.02 -4.32 -0.64
C LYS A 51 5.89 -3.95 0.32
N TYR A 52 5.27 -2.79 0.14
CA TYR A 52 4.16 -2.37 0.99
C TYR A 52 2.88 -3.14 0.69
N LEU A 53 2.62 -3.48 -0.57
CA LEU A 53 1.51 -4.34 -0.96
C LEU A 53 1.65 -5.74 -0.35
N SER A 54 2.82 -6.37 -0.45
CA SER A 54 3.06 -7.68 0.17
C SER A 54 2.89 -7.64 1.68
N ASP A 55 3.36 -6.58 2.36
CA ASP A 55 3.19 -6.43 3.81
C ASP A 55 1.70 -6.27 4.18
N LEU A 56 0.92 -5.49 3.41
CA LEU A 56 -0.53 -5.35 3.60
C LEU A 56 -1.31 -6.64 3.31
N GLU A 57 -0.87 -7.41 2.32
CA GLU A 57 -1.45 -8.71 1.98
C GLU A 57 -1.19 -9.75 3.08
N ILE A 58 0.05 -9.83 3.58
CA ILE A 58 0.42 -10.72 4.70
C ILE A 58 -0.38 -10.38 5.96
N LEU A 59 -0.66 -9.10 6.19
CA LEU A 59 -1.47 -8.63 7.30
C LEU A 59 -2.98 -8.88 7.10
N GLY A 60 -3.40 -9.33 5.91
CA GLY A 60 -4.79 -9.64 5.57
C GLY A 60 -5.67 -8.40 5.33
N PHE A 61 -5.07 -7.24 5.08
CA PHE A 61 -5.83 -6.02 4.75
C PHE A 61 -6.25 -5.97 3.29
N ILE A 62 -5.47 -6.58 2.39
CA ILE A 62 -5.70 -6.55 0.95
C ILE A 62 -5.48 -7.93 0.34
N GLU A 63 -6.04 -8.12 -0.84
CA GLU A 63 -5.83 -9.29 -1.69
C GLU A 63 -5.30 -8.80 -3.04
N VAL A 64 -4.14 -9.34 -3.46
CA VAL A 64 -3.55 -9.05 -4.76
C VAL A 64 -3.70 -10.28 -5.65
N ASN A 65 -4.32 -10.10 -6.81
CA ASN A 65 -4.41 -11.14 -7.84
C ASN A 65 -3.54 -10.76 -9.02
N GLU A 66 -2.29 -11.23 -9.03
CA GLU A 66 -1.34 -10.97 -10.10
C GLU A 66 -1.77 -11.58 -11.45
N LYS A 67 -2.56 -12.67 -11.41
CA LYS A 67 -3.00 -13.39 -12.60
C LYS A 67 -4.08 -12.62 -13.37
N GLU A 68 -4.97 -11.98 -12.64
CA GLU A 68 -6.05 -11.15 -13.18
C GLU A 68 -5.71 -9.66 -13.18
N GLY A 69 -4.59 -9.27 -12.56
CA GLY A 69 -4.06 -7.91 -12.55
C GLY A 69 -4.83 -6.93 -11.67
N TRP A 70 -5.42 -7.37 -10.54
CA TRP A 70 -6.18 -6.49 -9.65
C TRP A 70 -5.78 -6.60 -8.18
N ILE A 71 -6.03 -5.52 -7.43
CA ILE A 71 -5.89 -5.41 -5.97
C ILE A 71 -7.27 -5.06 -5.41
N GLN A 72 -7.64 -5.70 -4.29
CA GLN A 72 -8.88 -5.39 -3.57
C GLN A 72 -8.61 -5.31 -2.07
N GLU A 73 -9.28 -4.41 -1.37
CA GLU A 73 -9.27 -4.40 0.10
C GLU A 73 -10.11 -5.56 0.65
N VAL A 74 -9.58 -6.26 1.65
CA VAL A 74 -10.29 -7.33 2.38
C VAL A 74 -11.07 -6.67 3.51
N VAL A 75 -12.38 -6.59 3.34
CA VAL A 75 -13.27 -6.10 4.40
C VAL A 75 -13.43 -7.22 5.42
N THR A 76 -12.74 -7.11 6.54
CA THR A 76 -13.02 -7.95 7.70
C THR A 76 -14.22 -7.34 8.41
N GLU A 77 -15.36 -8.05 8.36
CA GLU A 77 -16.61 -7.76 9.10
C GLU A 77 -16.40 -7.70 10.62
#